data_AF-A0A0G1QXV6-F1
#
_entry.id   AF-A0A0G1QXV6-F1
#
_cell.length_a   1.000
_cell.length_b   1.000
_cell.length_c   1.000
_cell.angle_alpha   90.00
_cell.angle_beta   90.00
_cell.angle_gamma   90.00
#
_symmetry.space_group_name_H-M   'P 1'
#
loop_
_entity.id
_entity.type
_entity.pdbx_description
1 polymer ?
#
loop_
_entity_poly.entity_id
_entity_poly.type
_entity_poly.pdbx_seq_one_letter_code
_entity_poly.pdbx_strand_id
1 'polypeptide(L)'
;MIATIFPLLGIMAFLLLWIHSMMGVFEPWLRPRMPFDAFVHYTALIILFCIVLHPLLLLILIEFNFALLFSGNPLAISLGVAGFLLLITYDIGKALKRREFFTRHWNTILLISTIGFILTFFHSLMLGSHLQSGPLRALWIFFGTTAILATIYTYGVKRLRYNQNNEKRF
;
A
#
# COMPACT_ATOMS: atom_id res chain seq x y z
N MET A 1 17.51 8.14 18.24
CA MET A 1 16.75 6.88 18.12
C MET A 1 15.45 7.06 17.32
N ILE A 2 14.59 8.04 17.64
CA ILE A 2 13.32 8.24 16.89
C ILE A 2 13.57 8.60 15.42
N ALA A 3 14.52 9.50 15.13
CA ALA A 3 14.87 9.92 13.76
C ALA A 3 15.34 8.77 12.84
N THR A 4 15.91 7.70 13.41
CA THR A 4 16.34 6.51 12.66
C THR A 4 15.20 5.49 12.49
N ILE A 5 14.26 5.44 13.44
CA ILE A 5 13.10 4.53 13.37
C ILE A 5 12.04 5.06 12.39
N PHE A 6 11.84 6.38 12.35
CA PHE A 6 10.90 7.04 11.44
C PHE A 6 10.98 6.55 9.97
N PRO A 7 12.13 6.61 9.28
CA PRO A 7 12.22 6.17 7.89
C PRO A 7 12.12 4.65 7.75
N LEU A 8 12.57 3.89 8.76
CA LEU A 8 12.52 2.43 8.74
C LEU A 8 11.08 1.90 8.68
N LEU A 9 10.16 2.51 9.42
CA LEU A 9 8.74 2.14 9.37
C LEU A 9 8.13 2.42 7.99
N GLY A 10 8.50 3.52 7.34
CA GLY A 10 8.04 3.84 5.99
C GLY A 10 8.52 2.80 4.96
N ILE A 11 9.80 2.41 5.03
CA ILE A 11 10.37 1.37 4.16
C ILE A 11 9.71 0.01 4.42
N MET A 12 9.53 -0.37 5.68
CA MET A 12 8.88 -1.63 6.05
C MET A 12 7.44 -1.71 5.52
N ALA A 13 6.66 -0.64 5.71
CA ALA A 13 5.30 -0.55 5.17
C ALA A 13 5.30 -0.71 3.65
N PHE A 14 6.19 0.01 2.95
CA PHE A 14 6.29 -0.05 1.50
C PHE A 14 6.64 -1.46 0.99
N LEU A 15 7.64 -2.11 1.59
CA LEU A 15 8.06 -3.46 1.19
C LEU A 15 6.96 -4.49 1.41
N LEU A 16 6.24 -4.42 2.53
CA LEU A 16 5.13 -5.32 2.80
C LEU A 16 3.94 -5.08 1.85
N LEU A 17 3.62 -3.82 1.54
CA LEU A 17 2.62 -3.49 0.53
C LEU A 17 3.02 -4.00 -0.86
N TRP A 18 4.30 -3.88 -1.23
CA TRP A 18 4.83 -4.45 -2.46
C TRP A 18 4.65 -5.98 -2.47
N ILE A 19 5.02 -6.69 -1.40
CA ILE A 19 4.80 -8.14 -1.27
C ILE A 19 3.31 -8.49 -1.43
N HIS A 20 2.39 -7.76 -0.80
CA HIS A 20 0.95 -7.97 -0.94
C HIS A 20 0.50 -7.85 -2.40
N SER A 21 0.99 -6.84 -3.12
CA SER A 21 0.66 -6.64 -4.53
C SER A 21 1.12 -7.82 -5.39
N MET A 22 2.33 -8.34 -5.16
CA MET A 22 2.86 -9.50 -5.87
C MET A 22 2.12 -10.78 -5.50
N MET A 23 1.77 -10.96 -4.22
CA MET A 23 1.02 -12.13 -3.77
C MET A 23 -0.39 -12.19 -4.37
N GLY A 24 -1.04 -11.06 -4.66
CA GLY A 24 -2.32 -11.03 -5.36
C GLY A 24 -2.26 -11.65 -6.77
N VAL A 25 -1.13 -11.46 -7.46
CA VAL A 25 -0.87 -12.09 -8.78
C VAL A 25 -0.73 -13.60 -8.65
N PHE A 26 0.05 -14.04 -7.66
CA PHE A 26 0.39 -15.45 -7.44
C PHE A 26 -0.56 -16.20 -6.50
N GLU A 27 -1.65 -15.57 -6.05
CA GLU A 27 -2.59 -16.11 -5.08
C GLU A 27 -3.05 -17.55 -5.41
N PRO A 28 -3.49 -17.90 -6.64
CA PRO A 28 -3.95 -19.25 -6.95
C PRO A 28 -2.87 -20.32 -6.75
N TRP A 29 -1.59 -19.94 -6.91
CA TRP A 29 -0.46 -20.83 -6.72
C TRP A 29 0.01 -20.87 -5.25
N LEU A 30 -0.02 -19.74 -4.54
CA LEU A 30 0.42 -19.63 -3.16
C LEU A 30 -0.58 -20.21 -2.16
N ARG A 31 -1.87 -19.97 -2.37
CA ARG A 31 -2.94 -20.34 -1.43
C ARG A 31 -2.96 -21.83 -1.04
N PRO A 32 -2.69 -22.79 -1.95
CA PRO A 32 -2.59 -24.21 -1.57
C PRO A 32 -1.27 -24.60 -0.86
N ARG A 33 -0.24 -23.75 -0.88
CA ARG A 33 1.13 -24.07 -0.45
C ARG A 33 1.53 -23.45 0.88
N MET A 34 0.76 -22.49 1.37
CA MET A 34 1.04 -21.77 2.61
C MET A 34 -0.28 -21.28 3.24
N PRO A 35 -0.29 -20.96 4.54
CA PRO A 35 -1.45 -20.34 5.19
C PRO A 35 -1.63 -18.88 4.72
N PHE A 36 -2.07 -18.69 3.48
CA PHE A 36 -2.12 -17.41 2.78
C PHE A 36 -2.95 -16.36 3.52
N ASP A 37 -4.13 -16.73 4.02
CA ASP A 37 -4.99 -15.78 4.73
C ASP A 37 -4.39 -15.34 6.07
N ALA A 38 -3.71 -16.25 6.79
CA ALA A 38 -3.01 -15.90 8.03
C ALA A 38 -1.82 -14.98 7.74
N PHE A 39 -1.03 -15.29 6.71
CA PHE A 39 0.07 -14.43 6.26
C PHE A 39 -0.42 -13.01 5.95
N VAL A 40 -1.45 -12.88 5.09
CA VAL A 40 -2.03 -11.59 4.71
C VAL A 40 -2.60 -10.89 5.94
N HIS A 41 -3.21 -11.63 6.87
CA HIS A 41 -3.74 -11.06 8.10
C HIS A 41 -2.65 -10.40 8.96
N TYR A 42 -1.59 -11.15 9.30
CA TYR A 42 -0.54 -10.64 10.18
C TYR A 42 0.28 -9.53 9.53
N THR A 43 0.63 -9.70 8.26
CA THR A 43 1.40 -8.67 7.54
C THR A 43 0.58 -7.41 7.30
N ALA A 44 -0.75 -7.49 7.11
CA ALA A 44 -1.61 -6.30 7.10
C ALA A 44 -1.61 -5.56 8.44
N LEU A 45 -1.60 -6.28 9.58
CA LEU A 45 -1.49 -5.63 10.89
C LEU A 45 -0.14 -4.90 11.06
N ILE A 46 0.95 -5.51 10.57
CA ILE A 46 2.28 -4.88 10.59
C ILE A 46 2.29 -3.63 9.69
N ILE A 47 1.69 -3.71 8.50
CA ILE A 47 1.53 -2.55 7.60
C ILE A 47 0.76 -1.44 8.33
N LEU A 48 -0.41 -1.75 8.90
CA LEU A 48 -1.23 -0.77 9.63
C LEU A 48 -0.44 -0.08 10.75
N PHE A 49 0.27 -0.88 11.55
CA PHE A 49 1.15 -0.37 12.60
C PHE A 49 2.22 0.58 12.04
N CYS A 50 2.89 0.19 10.96
CA CYS A 50 3.94 0.99 10.33
C CYS A 50 3.38 2.29 9.73
N ILE A 51 2.26 2.25 9.00
CA ILE A 51 1.69 3.44 8.34
C ILE A 51 1.08 4.43 9.33
N VAL A 52 0.64 3.99 10.52
CA VAL A 52 0.16 4.87 11.59
C VAL A 52 1.33 5.47 12.36
N LEU A 53 2.29 4.63 12.76
CA LEU A 53 3.44 5.12 13.54
C LEU A 53 4.37 6.01 12.73
N HIS A 54 4.58 5.75 11.44
CA HIS A 54 5.46 6.56 10.60
C HIS A 54 5.13 8.08 10.65
N PRO A 55 3.93 8.55 10.29
CA PRO A 55 3.58 9.96 10.40
C PRO A 55 3.48 10.43 11.86
N LEU A 56 3.10 9.57 12.81
CA LEU A 56 3.04 9.95 14.22
C LEU A 56 4.43 10.26 14.78
N LEU A 57 5.44 9.47 14.44
CA LEU A 57 6.83 9.74 14.82
C LEU A 57 7.34 11.04 14.20
N LEU A 58 6.96 11.34 12.95
CA LEU A 58 7.28 12.63 12.33
C LEU A 58 6.65 13.79 13.11
N LEU A 59 5.36 13.68 13.45
CA LEU A 59 4.66 14.69 14.25
C LEU A 59 5.34 14.92 15.59
N ILE A 60 5.78 13.85 16.28
CA ILE A 60 6.53 13.97 17.53
C ILE A 60 7.87 14.69 17.31
N LEU A 61 8.60 14.35 16.25
CA LEU A 61 9.90 14.98 15.93
C LEU A 61 9.79 16.48 15.63
N ILE A 62 8.65 16.93 15.10
CA ILE A 62 8.37 18.34 14.82
C ILE A 62 7.50 19.01 15.90
N GLU A 63 7.34 18.36 17.06
CA GLU A 63 6.56 18.86 18.20
C GLU A 63 5.11 19.25 17.83
N PHE A 64 4.49 18.47 16.94
CA PHE A 64 3.15 18.69 16.40
C PHE A 64 2.97 20.05 15.69
N ASN A 65 4.07 20.65 15.23
CA ASN A 65 4.03 21.87 14.45
C ASN A 65 3.68 21.56 12.98
N PHE A 66 2.38 21.65 12.65
CA PHE A 66 1.88 21.38 11.29
C PHE A 66 2.41 22.34 10.23
N ALA A 67 2.88 23.54 10.58
CA ALA A 67 3.49 24.45 9.61
C ALA A 67 4.83 23.90 9.11
N LEU A 68 5.62 23.26 9.98
CA LEU A 68 6.88 22.61 9.60
C LEU A 68 6.65 21.41 8.69
N LEU A 69 5.54 20.69 8.85
CA LEU A 69 5.20 19.50 8.05
C LEU A 69 5.16 19.82 6.55
N PHE A 70 4.63 20.97 6.15
CA PHE A 70 4.47 21.37 4.75
C PHE A 70 5.57 22.29 4.23
N SER A 71 6.57 22.64 5.06
CA SER A 71 7.64 23.58 4.70
C SER A 71 8.61 23.06 3.62
N GLY A 72 8.71 21.73 3.47
CA GLY A 72 9.58 21.08 2.49
C GLY A 72 8.91 20.92 1.12
N ASN A 73 8.43 19.70 0.83
CA ASN A 73 7.76 19.38 -0.42
C ASN A 73 6.25 19.14 -0.17
N PRO A 74 5.40 20.17 -0.27
CA PRO A 74 3.99 20.05 0.11
C PRO A 74 3.22 19.06 -0.77
N LEU A 75 3.60 18.93 -2.04
CA LEU A 75 3.01 17.93 -2.94
C LEU A 75 3.30 16.52 -2.45
N ALA A 76 4.56 16.20 -2.13
CA ALA A 76 4.92 14.88 -1.65
C ALA A 76 4.21 14.55 -0.33
N ILE A 77 4.13 15.51 0.60
CA ILE A 77 3.39 15.33 1.86
C ILE A 77 1.90 15.10 1.61
N SER A 78 1.29 15.86 0.71
CA SER A 78 -0.12 15.68 0.32
C SER A 78 -0.37 14.29 -0.27
N LEU A 79 0.54 13.77 -1.10
CA LEU A 79 0.48 12.39 -1.59
C LEU A 79 0.57 11.37 -0.46
N GLY A 80 1.43 11.60 0.54
CA GLY A 80 1.56 10.74 1.71
C GLY A 80 0.28 10.71 2.56
N VAL A 81 -0.33 11.88 2.82
CA VAL A 81 -1.59 11.99 3.54
C VAL A 81 -2.73 11.32 2.78
N ALA A 82 -2.85 11.58 1.47
CA ALA A 82 -3.85 10.92 0.64
C ALA A 82 -3.64 9.40 0.61
N GLY A 83 -2.40 8.94 0.38
CA GLY A 83 -2.03 7.53 0.40
C GLY A 83 -2.40 6.84 1.70
N PHE A 84 -2.08 7.46 2.84
CA PHE A 84 -2.45 6.98 4.18
C PHE A 84 -3.97 6.82 4.35
N LEU A 85 -4.76 7.84 4.00
CA LEU A 85 -6.21 7.80 4.11
C LEU A 85 -6.81 6.68 3.25
N LEU A 86 -6.33 6.52 2.01
CA LEU A 86 -6.79 5.46 1.11
C LEU A 86 -6.37 4.07 1.61
N LEU A 87 -5.15 3.91 2.15
CA LEU A 87 -4.68 2.63 2.70
C LEU A 87 -5.51 2.18 3.89
N ILE A 88 -5.85 3.09 4.82
CA ILE A 88 -6.69 2.78 6.00
C ILE A 88 -8.07 2.25 5.62
N THR A 89 -8.62 2.62 4.45
CA THR A 89 -9.91 2.09 4.00
C THR A 89 -9.93 0.57 3.91
N TYR A 90 -8.79 -0.08 3.63
CA TYR A 90 -8.67 -1.52 3.62
C TYR A 90 -8.91 -2.12 5.01
N ASP A 91 -8.24 -1.60 6.03
CA ASP A 91 -8.34 -2.11 7.40
C ASP A 91 -9.73 -1.85 8.01
N ILE A 92 -10.29 -0.66 7.76
CA ILE A 92 -11.69 -0.35 8.12
C ILE A 92 -12.64 -1.34 7.43
N GLY A 93 -12.46 -1.53 6.11
CA GLY A 93 -13.31 -2.42 5.33
C GLY A 93 -13.20 -3.88 5.77
N LYS A 94 -12.00 -4.33 6.15
CA LYS A 94 -11.73 -5.66 6.68
C LYS A 94 -12.40 -5.86 8.04
N ALA A 95 -12.29 -4.89 8.95
CA ALA A 95 -12.93 -4.93 10.27
C ALA A 95 -14.46 -4.96 10.16
N LEU A 96 -15.02 -4.23 9.19
CA LEU A 96 -16.46 -4.12 8.96
C LEU A 96 -17.00 -5.08 7.90
N LYS A 97 -16.21 -6.06 7.46
CA LYS A 97 -16.55 -6.99 6.37
C LYS A 97 -17.83 -7.80 6.60
N ARG A 98 -18.30 -7.92 7.85
CA ARG A 98 -19.59 -8.57 8.16
C ARG A 98 -20.81 -7.74 7.77
N ARG A 99 -20.63 -6.44 7.47
CA ARG A 99 -21.71 -5.55 7.04
C ARG A 99 -21.87 -5.64 5.53
N GLU A 100 -23.12 -5.71 5.07
CA GLU A 100 -23.46 -5.89 3.65
C GLU A 100 -22.77 -4.87 2.72
N PHE A 101 -22.73 -3.60 3.14
CA PHE A 101 -22.08 -2.53 2.38
C PHE A 101 -20.62 -2.85 2.02
N PHE A 102 -19.83 -3.33 2.99
CA PHE A 102 -18.40 -3.59 2.79
C PHE A 102 -18.15 -4.88 2.00
N THR A 103 -19.00 -5.89 2.16
CA THR A 103 -18.96 -7.09 1.32
C THR A 103 -19.26 -6.75 -0.14
N ARG A 104 -20.32 -5.96 -0.38
CA ARG A 104 -20.75 -5.56 -1.73
C ARG A 104 -19.69 -4.72 -2.45
N HIS A 105 -19.01 -3.83 -1.73
CA HIS A 105 -18.00 -2.92 -2.29
C HIS A 105 -16.57 -3.40 -2.05
N TRP A 106 -16.35 -4.67 -1.70
CA TRP A 106 -15.03 -5.19 -1.35
C TRP A 106 -13.98 -4.95 -2.44
N ASN A 107 -14.34 -5.17 -3.71
CA ASN A 107 -13.45 -4.92 -4.84
C ASN A 107 -13.10 -3.43 -5.01
N THR A 108 -14.02 -2.53 -4.67
CA THR A 108 -13.77 -1.08 -4.70
C THR A 108 -12.80 -0.70 -3.58
N ILE A 109 -12.96 -1.25 -2.37
CA ILE A 109 -12.05 -1.02 -1.24
C ILE A 109 -10.63 -1.50 -1.60
N LEU A 110 -10.52 -2.67 -2.21
CA LEU A 110 -9.24 -3.20 -2.70
C LEU A 110 -8.58 -2.27 -3.74
N LEU A 111 -9.36 -1.76 -4.69
CA LEU A 111 -8.88 -0.81 -5.69
C LEU A 111 -8.42 0.51 -5.04
N ILE A 112 -9.22 1.06 -4.09
CA ILE A 112 -8.88 2.28 -3.36
C ILE A 112 -7.57 2.11 -2.60
N SER A 113 -7.41 1.01 -1.86
CA SER A 113 -6.17 0.70 -1.15
C SER A 113 -4.98 0.57 -2.10
N THR A 114 -5.18 -0.02 -3.27
CA THR A 114 -4.14 -0.13 -4.31
C THR A 114 -3.72 1.23 -4.85
N ILE A 115 -4.67 2.15 -5.08
CA ILE A 115 -4.37 3.54 -5.42
C ILE A 115 -3.58 4.19 -4.28
N GLY A 116 -3.98 3.97 -3.02
CA GLY A 116 -3.23 4.43 -1.85
C GLY A 116 -1.78 3.98 -1.83
N PHE A 117 -1.52 2.71 -2.17
CA PHE A 117 -0.15 2.20 -2.31
C PHE A 117 0.64 2.92 -3.42
N ILE A 118 0.03 3.16 -4.58
CA ILE A 118 0.68 3.90 -5.68
C ILE A 118 1.00 5.35 -5.26
N LEU A 119 0.11 6.02 -4.54
CA LEU A 119 0.39 7.37 -4.01
C LEU A 119 1.57 7.34 -3.03
N THR A 120 1.62 6.35 -2.14
CA THR A 120 2.74 6.15 -1.20
C THR A 120 4.06 5.86 -1.93
N PHE A 121 4.03 5.14 -3.05
CA PHE A 121 5.21 4.98 -3.91
C PHE A 121 5.75 6.33 -4.39
N PHE A 122 4.90 7.18 -4.99
CA PHE A 122 5.34 8.50 -5.47
C PHE A 122 5.76 9.42 -4.32
N HIS A 123 5.04 9.41 -3.19
CA HIS A 123 5.44 10.09 -1.97
C HIS A 123 6.88 9.72 -1.55
N SER A 124 7.17 8.42 -1.48
CA SER A 124 8.51 7.93 -1.09
C SER A 124 9.58 8.33 -2.11
N LEU A 125 9.28 8.25 -3.41
CA LEU A 125 10.20 8.61 -4.48
C LEU A 125 10.55 10.10 -4.47
N MET A 126 9.64 10.97 -4.00
CA MET A 126 9.87 12.42 -3.94
C MET A 126 10.61 12.88 -2.68
N LEU A 127 10.49 12.17 -1.56
CA LEU A 127 11.11 12.57 -0.28
C LEU A 127 12.37 11.77 0.08
N GLY A 128 12.52 10.55 -0.44
CA GLY A 128 13.68 9.72 -0.15
C GLY A 128 14.95 10.31 -0.74
N SER A 129 15.81 10.91 0.09
CA SER A 129 17.10 11.46 -0.34
C SER A 129 17.96 10.41 -1.06
N HIS A 130 18.00 9.19 -0.51
CA HIS A 130 18.67 8.03 -1.11
C HIS A 130 17.97 7.48 -2.36
N LEU A 131 16.73 7.90 -2.64
CA LEU A 131 15.96 7.51 -3.82
C LEU A 131 16.10 8.51 -4.97
N GLN A 132 16.78 9.64 -4.74
CA GLN A 132 17.03 10.64 -5.80
C GLN A 132 18.14 10.20 -6.76
N SER A 133 19.10 9.38 -6.31
CA SER A 133 20.23 8.91 -7.12
C SER A 133 20.77 7.55 -6.67
N GLY A 134 21.52 6.87 -7.55
CA GLY A 134 22.25 5.65 -7.22
C GLY A 134 21.45 4.33 -7.30
N PRO A 135 22.05 3.22 -6.85
CA PRO A 135 21.48 1.87 -7.00
C PRO A 135 20.13 1.67 -6.29
N LEU A 136 19.91 2.35 -5.16
CA LEU A 136 18.66 2.29 -4.42
C LEU A 136 17.48 2.84 -5.23
N ARG A 137 17.71 3.88 -6.05
CA ARG A 137 16.69 4.38 -6.95
C ARG A 137 16.27 3.34 -7.99
N ALA A 138 17.22 2.61 -8.56
CA ALA A 138 16.93 1.55 -9.54
C ALA A 138 16.10 0.42 -8.91
N LEU A 139 16.46 0.00 -7.69
CA LEU A 139 15.68 -0.98 -6.93
C LEU A 139 14.26 -0.48 -6.63
N TRP A 140 14.12 0.80 -6.28
CA TRP A 140 12.81 1.39 -6.01
C TRP A 140 11.94 1.47 -7.27
N ILE A 141 12.53 1.85 -8.41
CA ILE A 141 11.85 1.82 -9.71
C ILE A 141 11.41 0.39 -10.03
N PHE A 142 12.26 -0.62 -9.81
CA PHE A 142 11.88 -2.02 -9.97
C PHE A 142 10.66 -2.39 -9.12
N PHE A 143 10.65 -2.04 -7.83
CA PHE A 143 9.50 -2.29 -6.95
C PHE A 143 8.24 -1.56 -7.44
N GLY A 144 8.35 -0.29 -7.80
CA GLY A 144 7.23 0.49 -8.32
C GLY A 144 6.67 -0.07 -9.62
N THR A 145 7.52 -0.36 -10.60
CA THR A 145 7.11 -0.91 -11.89
C THR A 145 6.45 -2.28 -11.72
N THR A 146 7.02 -3.18 -10.93
CA THR A 146 6.43 -4.50 -10.70
C THR A 146 5.10 -4.42 -9.94
N ALA A 147 4.97 -3.53 -8.95
CA ALA A 147 3.70 -3.25 -8.28
C ALA A 147 2.61 -2.70 -9.23
N ILE A 148 2.97 -1.78 -10.12
CA ILE A 148 2.04 -1.23 -11.12
C ILE A 148 1.59 -2.34 -12.07
N LEU A 149 2.51 -3.15 -12.58
CA LEU A 149 2.18 -4.29 -13.44
C LEU A 149 1.30 -5.33 -12.73
N ALA A 150 1.62 -5.65 -11.47
CA ALA A 150 0.84 -6.55 -10.64
C ALA A 150 -0.60 -6.04 -10.43
N THR A 151 -0.76 -4.74 -10.19
CA THR A 151 -2.04 -4.04 -10.09
C THR A 151 -2.84 -4.15 -11.38
N ILE A 152 -2.23 -3.79 -12.53
CA ILE A 152 -2.88 -3.84 -13.85
C ILE A 152 -3.33 -5.26 -14.17
N TYR A 153 -2.48 -6.25 -13.91
CA TYR A 153 -2.82 -7.65 -14.13
C TYR A 153 -3.99 -8.10 -13.25
N THR A 154 -3.94 -7.79 -11.95
CA THR A 154 -4.93 -8.27 -10.97
C THR A 154 -6.30 -7.64 -11.17
N TYR A 155 -6.37 -6.32 -11.35
CA TYR A 155 -7.64 -5.59 -11.43
C TYR A 155 -8.13 -5.35 -12.86
N GLY A 156 -7.23 -5.34 -13.84
CA GLY A 156 -7.58 -5.24 -15.26
C GLY A 156 -7.74 -6.63 -15.89
N VAL A 157 -6.65 -7.32 -16.17
CA VAL A 157 -6.63 -8.53 -17.01
C VAL A 157 -7.38 -9.70 -16.38
N LYS A 158 -7.05 -10.07 -15.14
CA LYS A 158 -7.64 -11.22 -14.44
C LYS A 158 -9.14 -11.03 -14.25
N ARG A 159 -9.58 -9.81 -13.91
CA ARG A 159 -10.99 -9.48 -13.68
C ARG A 159 -11.81 -9.48 -14.97
N LEU A 160 -11.30 -8.90 -16.06
CA LEU A 160 -11.98 -8.92 -17.35
C LEU A 160 -12.18 -10.36 -17.87
N ARG A 161 -11.16 -11.21 -17.75
CA ARG A 161 -11.26 -12.63 -18.14
C ARG A 161 -12.29 -13.40 -17.31
N TYR A 162 -12.37 -13.13 -16.01
CA TYR A 162 -13.39 -13.76 -15.15
C TYR A 162 -14.81 -13.41 -15.59
N ASN A 163 -15.07 -12.13 -15.90
CA ASN A 163 -16.39 -11.69 -16.36
C ASN A 163 -16.77 -12.33 -17.70
N GLN A 164 -15.84 -12.36 -18.68
CA GLN A 164 -16.07 -12.98 -19.99
C GLN A 164 -16.37 -14.49 -19.90
N ASN A 165 -15.69 -15.21 -19.00
CA ASN A 165 -15.93 -16.64 -18.82
C ASN A 165 -17.29 -16.94 -18.16
N ASN A 166 -17.84 -16.01 -17.39
CA ASN A 166 -19.18 -16.15 -16.80
C ASN A 166 -20.28 -15.81 -17.80
N GLU A 167 -20.08 -14.82 -18.68
CA GLU A 167 -21.04 -14.50 -19.75
C GLU A 167 -21.22 -15.65 -20.75
N LYS A 168 -20.16 -16.43 -21.03
CA LYS A 168 -20.22 -17.60 -21.92
C LYS A 168 -20.88 -18.85 -21.30
N ARG A 169 -21.28 -18.79 -20.02
CA ARG A 169 -21.93 -19.90 -19.31
C ARG A 169 -23.46 -19.76 -19.22
N PHE A 170 -24.00 -18.67 -19.77
CA PHE A 170 -25.43 -18.44 -19.97
C PHE A 170 -25.74 -18.45 -21.47
#